data_AF-A0A944AEM0-F1
#
_entry.id   AF-A0A944AEM0-F1
#
_cell.length_a   1.000
_cell.length_b   1.000
_cell.length_c   1.000
_cell.angle_alpha   90.00
_cell.angle_beta   90.00
_cell.angle_gamma   90.00
#
_symmetry.space_group_name_H-M   'P 1'
#
loop_
_entity.id
_entity.type
_entity.pdbx_description
1 polymer ?
#
loop_
_entity_poly.entity_id
_entity_poly.type
_entity_poly.pdbx_seq_one_letter_code
_entity_poly.pdbx_strand_id
1 'polypeptide(L)' 'MPHPYITVTFGLGAPCNDKRIAVVTEAAPNRWTHHTLVHSPEDIDDVLLGWLKSTAQFSIEKGLSSDS' A
#
# COMPACT_ATOMS: atom_id res chain seq x y z
N MET A 1 -14.10 -7.26 22.99
CA MET A 1 -13.67 -6.14 22.14
C MET A 1 -12.63 -6.69 21.16
N PRO A 2 -12.71 -6.44 19.84
CA PRO A 2 -11.62 -6.80 18.94
C PRO A 2 -10.33 -6.08 19.39
N HIS A 3 -9.18 -6.70 19.15
CA HIS A 3 -7.91 -6.04 19.39
C HIS A 3 -7.86 -4.77 18.51
N PRO A 4 -7.50 -3.59 19.05
CA PRO A 4 -7.38 -2.39 18.26
C PRO A 4 -6.34 -2.58 17.15
N TYR A 5 -6.59 -2.00 15.99
CA TYR A 5 -5.68 -2.01 14.85
C TYR A 5 -5.85 -0.72 14.05
N ILE A 6 -4.85 -0.39 13.24
CA ILE A 6 -4.95 0.62 12.20
C ILE A 6 -4.92 -0.05 10.83
N THR A 7 -5.65 0.53 9.88
CA THR A 7 -5.56 0.13 8.46
C THR A 7 -4.60 1.07 7.76
N VAL A 8 -3.54 0.52 7.17
CA VAL A 8 -2.63 1.28 6.31
C VAL A 8 -3.03 1.02 4.86
N THR A 9 -3.34 2.09 4.15
CA THR A 9 -3.73 2.07 2.73
C THR A 9 -2.62 2.67 1.89
N PHE A 10 -2.24 1.99 0.82
CA PHE A 10 -1.22 2.48 -0.11
C PHE A 10 -1.50 2.02 -1.54
N GLY A 11 -0.83 2.64 -2.52
CA GLY A 11 -1.08 2.39 -3.94
C GLY A 11 0.18 2.07 -4.72
N LEU A 12 0.11 1.07 -5.61
CA LEU A 12 1.22 0.63 -6.45
C LEU A 12 0.79 0.51 -7.93
N GLY A 13 1.78 0.45 -8.82
CA GLY A 13 1.55 0.25 -10.25
C GLY A 13 1.16 -1.18 -10.65
N ALA A 14 1.31 -2.14 -9.73
CA ALA A 14 1.07 -3.55 -9.94
C ALA A 14 0.48 -4.18 -8.66
N PRO A 15 -0.21 -5.33 -8.75
CA PRO A 15 -0.67 -6.04 -7.57
C PRO A 15 0.52 -6.52 -6.74
N CYS A 16 0.30 -6.61 -5.43
CA CYS A 16 1.26 -7.19 -4.49
C CYS A 16 0.51 -8.27 -3.73
N ASN A 17 1.02 -9.50 -3.77
CA ASN A 17 0.42 -10.63 -3.11
C ASN A 17 1.29 -11.02 -1.92
N ASP A 18 0.91 -10.52 -0.74
CA ASP A 18 1.49 -10.88 0.54
C ASP A 18 0.38 -11.21 1.52
N LYS A 19 0.62 -12.15 2.43
CA LYS A 19 -0.34 -12.59 3.46
C LYS A 19 -0.82 -11.45 4.38
N ARG A 20 -0.06 -10.35 4.49
CA ARG A 20 -0.41 -9.18 5.30
C ARG A 20 -1.39 -8.24 4.61
N ILE A 21 -1.61 -8.41 3.31
CA ILE A 21 -2.52 -7.57 2.54
C ILE A 21 -3.92 -8.17 2.64
N ALA A 22 -4.80 -7.47 3.35
CA ALA A 22 -6.19 -7.87 3.54
C ALA A 22 -7.03 -7.63 2.28
N VAL A 23 -6.67 -6.63 1.47
CA VAL A 23 -7.38 -6.26 0.24
C VAL A 23 -6.38 -5.83 -0.82
N VAL A 24 -6.55 -6.34 -2.04
CA VAL A 24 -5.85 -5.92 -3.26
C VAL A 24 -6.91 -5.64 -4.32
N THR A 25 -6.99 -4.39 -4.80
CA THR A 25 -8.00 -4.00 -5.78
C THR A 25 -7.39 -3.11 -6.86
N GLU A 26 -7.66 -3.40 -8.13
CA GLU A 26 -7.31 -2.50 -9.23
C GLU A 26 -8.38 -1.40 -9.34
N ALA A 27 -8.05 -0.17 -8.97
CA ALA A 27 -8.97 0.97 -9.04
C ALA A 27 -9.04 1.56 -10.46
N ALA A 28 -7.96 1.44 -11.23
CA ALA A 28 -7.84 1.80 -12.64
C ALA A 28 -6.64 1.05 -13.26
N PRO A 29 -6.50 0.98 -14.60
CA PRO A 29 -5.38 0.28 -15.23
C PRO A 29 -4.02 0.74 -14.67
N ASN A 30 -3.24 -0.22 -14.14
CA ASN A 30 -1.94 0.04 -13.50
C ASN A 30 -2.01 0.95 -12.26
N ARG A 31 -3.17 0.99 -11.57
CA ARG A 31 -3.36 1.67 -10.29
C ARG A 31 -4.06 0.71 -9.33
N TRP A 32 -3.26 0.13 -8.44
CA TRP A 32 -3.69 -0.86 -7.47
C TRP A 32 -3.72 -0.23 -6.08
N THR A 33 -4.78 -0.51 -5.33
CA THR A 33 -4.96 -0.11 -3.92
C THR A 33 -4.81 -1.34 -3.03
N HIS A 34 -4.04 -1.19 -1.97
CA HIS A 34 -3.75 -2.24 -0.99
C HIS A 34 -4.14 -1.77 0.41
N HIS A 35 -4.77 -2.66 1.19
CA HIS A 35 -5.04 -2.43 2.61
C HIS A 35 -4.33 -3.47 3.46
N THR A 36 -3.57 -3.02 4.46
CA THR A 36 -2.88 -3.86 5.44
C THR A 36 -3.34 -3.49 6.85
N LEU A 37 -3.39 -4.48 7.74
CA LEU A 37 -3.75 -4.27 9.15
C LEU A 37 -2.47 -4.24 9.98
N VAL A 38 -2.37 -3.23 10.84
CA VAL A 38 -1.27 -3.08 11.81
C VAL A 38 -1.88 -3.20 13.19
N HIS A 39 -1.52 -4.27 13.89
CA HIS A 39 -2.03 -4.60 15.23
C HIS A 39 -1.09 -4.11 16.32
N SER A 40 0.19 -3.93 15.98
CA SER A 40 1.26 -3.60 16.90
C SER A 40 2.38 -2.80 16.20
N PRO A 41 3.23 -2.07 16.94
CA PRO A 41 4.38 -1.38 16.36
C PRO A 41 5.34 -2.30 15.59
N GLU A 42 5.45 -3.57 15.98
CA GLU A 42 6.31 -4.57 15.34
C GLU A 42 5.87 -4.94 13.91
N ASP A 43 4.60 -4.71 13.57
CA ASP A 43 4.10 -4.88 12.20
C ASP A 43 4.64 -3.78 11.25
N ILE A 44 5.21 -2.70 11.80
CA ILE A 44 5.89 -1.63 11.06
C ILE A 44 7.35 -2.04 10.82
N ASP A 45 7.54 -3.07 10.01
CA ASP A 45 8.84 -3.61 9.65
C ASP A 45 9.27 -3.20 8.23
N ASP A 46 10.40 -3.75 7.79
CA ASP A 46 10.99 -3.45 6.49
C ASP A 46 10.09 -3.84 5.31
N VAL A 47 9.16 -4.79 5.50
CA VAL A 47 8.21 -5.18 4.44
C VAL A 47 7.19 -4.07 4.24
N LEU A 48 6.54 -3.61 5.31
CA LEU A 48 5.57 -2.52 5.22
C LEU A 48 6.24 -1.23 4.76
N LEU A 49 7.40 -0.89 5.32
CA LEU A 49 8.17 0.29 4.92
C LEU A 49 8.65 0.18 3.47
N GLY A 50 8.95 -1.01 2.97
CA GLY A 50 9.26 -1.28 1.57
C GLY A 50 8.12 -0.88 0.64
N TRP A 51 6.89 -1.29 0.93
CA TRP A 51 5.72 -0.92 0.14
C TRP A 51 5.43 0.58 0.17
N LEU A 52 5.59 1.23 1.32
CA LEU A 52 5.42 2.68 1.44
C LEU A 52 6.48 3.45 0.65
N LYS A 53 7.73 2.97 0.61
CA LYS A 53 8.78 3.53 -0.26
C LYS A 53 8.41 3.38 -1.74
N SER A 54 7.96 2.19 -2.16
CA SER A 54 7.48 1.97 -3.53
C SER A 54 6.28 2.85 -3.89
N THR A 55 5.38 3.09 -2.93
CA THR A 55 4.23 3.99 -3.10
C THR A 55 4.68 5.43 -3.32
N ALA A 56 5.67 5.90 -2.56
CA ALA A 56 6.25 7.23 -2.74
C ALA A 56 6.89 7.37 -4.13
N GLN A 57 7.67 6.37 -4.56
CA GLN A 57 8.25 6.35 -5.92
C GLN A 57 7.16 6.36 -7.00
N PHE A 58 6.15 5.50 -6.88
CA PHE A 58 5.03 5.44 -7.81
C PHE A 58 4.27 6.78 -7.89
N SER A 59 4.10 7.46 -6.76
CA SER A 59 3.44 8.76 -6.69
C SER A 59 4.24 9.84 -7.42
N ILE A 60 5.58 9.80 -7.34
CA ILE A 60 6.46 10.71 -8.10
C ILE A 60 6.34 10.44 -9.60
N GLU A 61 6.43 9.17 -10.01
CA GLU A 61 6.33 8.76 -11.42
C GLU A 61 4.98 9.13 -12.04
N LYS A 62 3.87 9.00 -11.28
CA LYS A 62 2.53 9.35 -11.75
C LYS A 62 2.18 10.83 -11.62
N GLY A 63 2.72 11.54 -10.62
CA GLY A 63 2.52 12.98 -10.46
C GLY A 63 3.15 13.79 -11.60
N LEU A 64 4.20 13.28 -12.23
CA LEU A 64 4.78 13.84 -13.45
C LEU A 64 3.96 13.58 -14.72
N SER A 65 2.96 12.69 -14.65
CA SER A 65 2.09 12.33 -15.80
C SER A 65 0.70 12.96 -15.77
N SER A 66 0.38 13.75 -14.74
CA SER A 66 -0.91 14.44 -14.58
C SER A 66 -0.91 15.92 -14.98
N ASP A 67 0.23 16.45 -15.44
CA ASP A 67 0.33 17.75 -16.13
C ASP A 67 0.88 17.50 -17.55
N SER A 68 0.03 17.01 -18.45
CA SER A 68 0.23 17.01 -19.91
C SER A 68 -1.11 16.93 -20.63
#